data_AF-A0A957ENK1-F1
#
_entry.id   AF-A0A957ENK1-F1
#
_cell.length_a   1.000
_cell.length_b   1.000
_cell.length_c   1.000
_cell.angle_alpha   90.00
_cell.angle_beta   90.00
_cell.angle_gamma   90.00
#
_symmetry.space_group_name_H-M   'P 1'
#
loop_
_entity.id
_entity.type
_entity.pdbx_description
1 polymer ?
#
loop_
_entity_poly.entity_id
_entity_poly.type
_entity_poly.pdbx_seq_one_letter_code
_entity_poly.pdbx_strand_id
1 'polypeptide(L)'
;MEKTNTTPMPPNTYSAAEIDHLVAEGKLLRLLQPDVKATVEKALRQHNEAHTYVLESDGELYLSFHTIEDTQQRQRIYQLIQRHQTGERVNLNALPAYLKQLLQPELTWTGRFLGAVLLGTFGGIALGILAMAVSILIFNILGLVTSQVKIEYAGMGVTAVTFIIFSVLGWAASTILAWRRLRSWTQISEQAAHIRRRFWSK
;
A
#
# COMPACT_ATOMS: atom_id res chain seq x y z
N MET A 1 23.53 0.41 -33.39
CA MET A 1 22.49 0.04 -32.41
C MET A 1 22.10 -1.38 -32.68
N GLU A 2 22.71 -2.30 -31.94
CA GLU A 2 22.52 -3.75 -32.08
C GLU A 2 21.19 -4.10 -31.43
N LYS A 3 20.20 -4.53 -32.23
CA LYS A 3 18.93 -5.02 -31.71
C LYS A 3 19.20 -6.38 -31.07
N THR A 4 19.31 -6.42 -29.74
CA THR A 4 19.30 -7.69 -29.00
C THR A 4 17.98 -8.39 -29.30
N ASN A 5 18.04 -9.41 -30.16
CA ASN A 5 16.96 -10.36 -30.35
C ASN A 5 16.71 -11.05 -29.01
N THR A 6 15.79 -10.50 -28.22
CA THR A 6 15.19 -11.20 -27.08
C THR A 6 14.25 -12.24 -27.65
N THR A 7 14.81 -13.39 -28.04
CA THR A 7 14.01 -14.58 -28.36
C THR A 7 13.10 -14.83 -27.17
N PRO A 8 11.76 -14.79 -27.34
CA PRO A 8 10.85 -15.12 -26.26
C PRO A 8 11.19 -16.53 -25.80
N MET A 9 11.58 -16.66 -24.54
CA MET A 9 11.86 -17.95 -23.92
C MET A 9 10.61 -18.83 -24.09
N PRO A 10 10.75 -20.08 -24.57
CA PRO A 10 9.62 -21.01 -24.57
C PRO A 10 9.06 -21.13 -23.15
N PRO A 11 7.79 -21.53 -22.96
CA PRO A 11 7.27 -21.84 -21.63
C PRO A 11 8.19 -22.89 -21.01
N ASN A 12 9.06 -22.45 -20.10
CA ASN A 12 10.18 -23.25 -19.63
C ASN A 12 9.67 -24.28 -18.63
N THR A 13 9.38 -25.48 -19.12
CA THR A 13 9.22 -26.64 -18.24
C THR A 13 10.62 -27.06 -17.78
N TYR A 14 11.21 -26.34 -16.83
CA TYR A 14 12.42 -26.80 -16.17
C TYR A 14 12.10 -28.07 -15.37
N SER A 15 12.96 -29.06 -15.49
CA SER A 15 12.89 -30.24 -14.62
C SER A 15 13.21 -29.85 -13.17
N ALA A 16 12.73 -30.63 -12.20
CA ALA A 16 13.03 -30.39 -10.78
C ALA A 16 14.54 -30.30 -10.49
N ALA A 17 15.35 -31.15 -11.15
CA ALA A 17 16.81 -31.13 -11.00
C ALA A 17 17.45 -29.83 -11.52
N GLU A 18 16.93 -29.26 -12.61
CA GLU A 18 17.40 -27.97 -13.14
C GLU A 18 17.01 -26.82 -12.22
N ILE A 19 15.81 -26.86 -11.64
CA ILE A 19 15.37 -25.85 -10.66
C ILE A 19 16.28 -25.87 -9.45
N ASP A 20 16.55 -27.05 -8.88
CA ASP A 20 17.45 -27.20 -7.73
C ASP A 20 18.85 -26.66 -8.05
N HIS A 21 19.36 -26.95 -9.24
CA HIS A 21 20.63 -26.40 -9.71
C HIS A 21 20.60 -24.86 -9.81
N LEU A 22 19.57 -24.29 -10.43
CA LEU A 22 19.43 -22.84 -10.59
C LEU A 22 19.20 -22.11 -9.25
N VAL A 23 18.54 -22.76 -8.29
CA VAL A 23 18.39 -22.27 -6.92
C VAL A 23 19.75 -22.29 -6.21
N ALA A 24 20.51 -23.38 -6.33
CA ALA A 24 21.86 -23.48 -5.76
C ALA A 24 22.82 -22.43 -6.33
N GLU A 25 22.66 -22.07 -7.62
CA GLU A 25 23.41 -20.99 -8.26
C GLU A 25 22.91 -19.57 -7.92
N GLY A 26 21.84 -19.45 -7.13
CA GLY A 26 21.24 -18.15 -6.77
C GLY A 26 20.58 -17.42 -7.96
N LYS A 27 20.26 -18.14 -9.04
CA LYS A 27 19.55 -17.60 -10.21
C LYS A 27 18.04 -17.64 -10.04
N LEU A 28 17.54 -18.55 -9.21
CA LEU A 28 16.15 -18.64 -8.80
C LEU A 28 16.03 -18.44 -7.28
N LEU A 29 14.98 -17.75 -6.86
CA LEU A 29 14.59 -17.65 -5.46
C LEU A 29 13.13 -18.06 -5.30
N ARG A 30 12.89 -19.10 -4.52
CA ARG A 30 11.54 -19.53 -4.16
C ARG A 30 10.86 -18.42 -3.35
N LEU A 31 9.60 -18.15 -3.67
CA LEU A 31 8.74 -17.28 -2.87
C LEU A 31 8.17 -18.08 -1.70
N LEU A 32 8.47 -17.68 -0.47
CA LEU A 32 7.96 -18.36 0.73
C LEU A 32 6.73 -17.66 1.32
N GLN A 33 6.62 -16.34 1.16
CA GLN A 33 5.53 -15.56 1.76
C GLN A 33 4.23 -15.67 0.94
N PRO A 34 3.09 -16.03 1.57
CA PRO A 34 1.82 -16.18 0.87
C PRO A 34 1.31 -14.88 0.26
N ASP A 35 1.49 -13.74 0.93
CA ASP A 35 1.06 -12.43 0.44
C ASP A 35 1.81 -12.02 -0.84
N VAL A 36 3.12 -12.33 -0.88
CA VAL A 36 3.96 -12.07 -2.06
C VAL A 36 3.57 -13.02 -3.18
N LYS A 37 3.35 -14.32 -2.90
CA LYS A 37 2.84 -15.28 -3.90
C LYS A 37 1.55 -14.79 -4.54
N ALA A 38 0.55 -14.40 -3.75
CA ALA A 38 -0.73 -13.91 -4.27
C ALA A 38 -0.57 -12.64 -5.15
N THR A 39 0.34 -11.74 -4.75
CA THR A 39 0.64 -10.52 -5.53
C THR A 39 1.29 -10.86 -6.87
N VAL A 40 2.24 -11.80 -6.85
CA VAL A 40 2.94 -12.27 -8.05
C VAL A 40 2.00 -13.02 -8.98
N GLU A 41 1.14 -13.91 -8.47
CA GLU A 41 0.11 -14.59 -9.27
C GLU A 41 -0.86 -13.61 -9.93
N LYS A 42 -1.28 -12.58 -9.20
CA LYS A 42 -2.12 -11.52 -9.75
C LYS A 42 -1.39 -10.77 -10.87
N ALA A 43 -0.11 -10.45 -10.67
CA ALA A 43 0.70 -9.79 -11.69
C ALA A 43 0.88 -10.66 -12.94
N LEU A 44 1.11 -11.97 -12.77
CA LEU A 44 1.17 -12.94 -13.88
C LEU A 44 -0.12 -12.93 -14.72
N ARG A 45 -1.30 -12.90 -14.07
CA ARG A 45 -2.59 -12.85 -14.79
C ARG A 45 -2.83 -11.53 -15.52
N GLN A 46 -2.25 -10.43 -15.04
CA GLN A 46 -2.50 -9.08 -15.57
C GLN A 46 -1.47 -8.65 -16.62
N HIS A 47 -0.25 -9.16 -16.53
CA HIS A 47 0.89 -8.68 -17.32
C HIS A 47 1.72 -9.85 -17.85
N ASN A 48 1.68 -10.07 -19.16
CA ASN A 48 2.48 -11.13 -19.82
C ASN A 48 4.00 -10.97 -19.58
N GLU A 49 4.48 -9.74 -19.37
CA GLU A 49 5.89 -9.45 -19.09
C GLU A 49 6.38 -10.03 -17.75
N ALA A 50 5.46 -10.29 -16.81
CA ALA A 50 5.83 -10.87 -15.52
C ALA A 50 6.34 -12.32 -15.65
N HIS A 51 5.90 -13.05 -16.68
CA HIS A 51 6.38 -14.41 -16.96
C HIS A 51 7.88 -14.46 -17.31
N THR A 52 8.49 -13.35 -17.69
CA THR A 52 9.95 -13.30 -17.89
C THR A 52 10.70 -13.37 -16.56
N TYR A 53 10.10 -12.90 -15.46
CA TYR A 53 10.76 -12.78 -14.16
C TYR A 53 10.28 -13.79 -13.13
N VAL A 54 9.23 -14.55 -13.46
CA VAL A 54 8.59 -15.48 -12.54
C VAL A 54 8.45 -16.83 -13.23
N LEU A 55 8.93 -17.87 -12.56
CA LEU A 55 8.75 -19.24 -12.95
C LEU A 55 7.72 -19.91 -12.04
N GLU A 56 6.83 -20.70 -12.64
CA GLU A 56 5.95 -21.61 -11.91
C GLU A 56 6.40 -23.05 -12.17
N SER A 57 6.62 -23.82 -11.10
CA SER A 57 6.92 -25.25 -11.21
C SER A 57 6.46 -25.99 -9.97
N ASP A 58 5.79 -27.13 -10.15
CA ASP A 58 5.22 -27.96 -9.09
C ASP A 58 4.34 -27.19 -8.08
N GLY A 59 3.60 -26.18 -8.55
CA GLY A 59 2.76 -25.32 -7.71
C GLY A 59 3.53 -24.32 -6.84
N GLU A 60 4.83 -24.18 -7.07
CA GLU A 60 5.70 -23.22 -6.42
C GLU A 60 6.11 -22.10 -7.38
N LEU A 61 6.24 -20.90 -6.84
CA LEU A 61 6.63 -19.71 -7.59
C LEU A 61 8.07 -19.34 -7.26
N TYR A 62 8.85 -19.10 -8.29
CA TYR A 62 10.25 -18.71 -8.21
C TYR A 62 10.47 -17.39 -8.92
N LEU A 63 11.17 -16.46 -8.28
CA LEU A 63 11.67 -15.27 -8.93
C LEU A 63 12.95 -15.60 -9.67
N SER A 64 13.00 -15.26 -10.95
CA SER A 64 14.16 -15.45 -11.82
C SER A 64 15.00 -14.18 -11.90
N PHE A 65 16.28 -14.31 -11.60
CA PHE A 65 17.29 -13.25 -11.72
C PHE A 65 18.21 -13.44 -12.92
N HIS A 66 17.85 -14.34 -13.85
CA HIS A 66 18.67 -14.62 -15.04
C HIS A 66 18.91 -13.38 -15.92
N THR A 67 18.02 -12.38 -15.85
CA THR A 67 18.16 -11.10 -16.56
C THR A 67 19.22 -10.16 -15.96
N ILE A 68 19.74 -10.47 -14.78
CA ILE A 68 20.75 -9.67 -14.09
C ILE A 68 22.12 -10.28 -14.37
N GLU A 69 22.85 -9.69 -15.32
CA GLU A 69 24.16 -10.16 -15.76
C GLU A 69 25.21 -10.06 -14.65
N ASP A 70 25.24 -8.94 -13.91
CA ASP A 70 26.18 -8.73 -12.82
C ASP A 70 25.90 -9.68 -11.65
N THR A 71 26.82 -10.62 -11.43
CA THR A 71 26.78 -11.60 -10.34
C THR A 71 26.77 -10.95 -8.97
N GLN A 72 27.52 -9.87 -8.74
CA GLN A 72 27.52 -9.18 -7.44
C GLN A 72 26.18 -8.50 -7.17
N GLN A 73 25.64 -7.81 -8.18
CA GLN A 73 24.31 -7.18 -8.07
C GLN A 73 23.22 -8.22 -7.83
N ARG A 74 23.25 -9.33 -8.59
CA ARG A 74 22.32 -10.46 -8.44
C ARG A 74 22.33 -11.01 -7.02
N GLN A 75 23.52 -11.23 -6.46
CA GLN A 75 23.66 -11.76 -5.10
C GLN A 75 23.17 -10.78 -4.03
N ARG A 76 23.41 -9.48 -4.20
CA ARG A 76 22.86 -8.43 -3.30
C ARG A 76 21.34 -8.41 -3.34
N ILE A 77 20.74 -8.47 -4.53
CA ILE A 77 19.29 -8.51 -4.71
C ILE A 77 18.70 -9.78 -4.09
N TYR A 78 19.31 -10.93 -4.35
CA TYR A 78 18.91 -12.22 -3.76
C TYR A 78 18.84 -12.13 -2.24
N GLN A 79 19.92 -11.66 -1.59
CA GLN A 79 19.98 -11.51 -0.14
C GLN A 79 18.94 -10.52 0.39
N LEU A 80 18.70 -9.42 -0.32
CA LEU A 80 17.73 -8.41 0.08
C LEU A 80 16.31 -8.99 0.06
N ILE A 81 15.95 -9.72 -0.99
CA ILE A 81 14.63 -10.36 -1.11
C ILE A 81 14.50 -11.49 -0.08
N GLN A 82 15.54 -12.29 0.13
CA GLN A 82 15.53 -13.35 1.14
C GLN A 82 15.28 -12.79 2.55
N ARG A 83 15.99 -11.73 2.95
CA ARG A 83 15.76 -11.03 4.22
C ARG A 83 14.35 -10.46 4.32
N HIS A 84 13.83 -9.92 3.22
CA HIS A 84 12.44 -9.47 3.17
C HIS A 84 11.46 -10.63 3.43
N GLN A 85 11.70 -11.79 2.81
CA GLN A 85 10.87 -12.99 2.97
C GLN A 85 10.90 -13.55 4.40
N THR A 86 12.02 -13.38 5.12
CA THR A 86 12.11 -13.74 6.55
C THR A 86 11.47 -12.71 7.49
N GLY A 87 10.80 -11.68 6.94
CA GLY A 87 10.10 -10.65 7.72
C GLY A 87 10.98 -9.48 8.14
N GLU A 88 12.22 -9.39 7.65
CA GLU A 88 13.10 -8.29 7.99
C GLU A 88 12.69 -7.00 7.25
N ARG A 89 12.77 -5.87 7.94
CA ARG A 89 12.51 -4.54 7.37
C ARG A 89 13.69 -4.10 6.52
N VAL A 90 13.65 -4.47 5.24
CA VAL A 90 14.66 -4.07 4.25
C VAL A 90 14.17 -2.93 3.36
N ASN A 91 15.10 -2.09 2.92
CA ASN A 91 14.80 -1.01 1.99
C ASN A 91 14.70 -1.54 0.56
N LEU A 92 13.47 -1.79 0.09
CA LEU A 92 13.18 -2.28 -1.27
C LEU A 92 13.47 -1.24 -2.37
N ASN A 93 13.89 -0.01 -2.05
CA ASN A 93 14.20 1.01 -3.07
C ASN A 93 15.47 0.68 -3.87
N ALA A 94 16.33 -0.21 -3.37
CA ALA A 94 17.51 -0.67 -4.09
C ALA A 94 17.19 -1.75 -5.15
N LEU A 95 15.95 -2.27 -5.16
CA LEU A 95 15.54 -3.27 -6.14
C LEU A 95 15.23 -2.62 -7.50
N PRO A 96 15.49 -3.34 -8.60
CA PRO A 96 14.98 -2.96 -9.91
C PRO A 96 13.46 -2.73 -9.87
N ALA A 97 12.98 -1.78 -10.67
CA ALA A 97 11.58 -1.32 -10.61
C ALA A 97 10.55 -2.45 -10.78
N TYR A 98 10.85 -3.46 -11.61
CA TYR A 98 9.97 -4.61 -11.84
C TYR A 98 9.87 -5.52 -10.59
N LEU A 99 10.99 -5.88 -9.97
CA LEU A 99 11.00 -6.65 -8.71
C LEU A 99 10.35 -5.88 -7.57
N LYS A 100 10.59 -4.58 -7.52
CA LYS A 100 9.97 -3.70 -6.52
C LYS A 100 8.45 -3.73 -6.60
N GLN A 101 7.87 -3.71 -7.79
CA GLN A 101 6.41 -3.80 -7.96
C GLN A 101 5.86 -5.16 -7.52
N LEU A 102 6.58 -6.25 -7.80
CA LEU A 102 6.16 -7.61 -7.42
C LEU A 102 6.25 -7.86 -5.90
N LEU A 103 7.21 -7.22 -5.23
CA LEU A 103 7.49 -7.42 -3.80
C LEU A 103 6.84 -6.37 -2.90
N GLN A 104 6.38 -5.25 -3.45
CA GLN A 104 5.66 -4.28 -2.64
C GLN A 104 4.30 -4.86 -2.28
N PRO A 105 3.98 -5.01 -0.99
CA PRO A 105 2.65 -5.41 -0.60
C PRO A 105 1.69 -4.38 -1.18
N GLU A 106 0.78 -4.81 -2.06
CA GLU A 106 -0.35 -3.97 -2.43
C GLU A 106 -1.01 -3.55 -1.13
N LEU A 107 -1.10 -2.24 -0.88
CA LEU A 107 -1.82 -1.74 0.28
C LEU A 107 -3.24 -2.30 0.15
N THR A 108 -3.52 -3.34 0.93
CA THR A 108 -4.77 -4.09 0.80
C THR A 108 -5.92 -3.12 1.00
N TRP A 109 -7.06 -3.40 0.36
CA TRP A 109 -8.25 -2.58 0.53
C TRP A 109 -8.58 -2.36 2.02
N THR A 110 -8.33 -3.39 2.84
CA THR A 110 -8.38 -3.37 4.29
C THR A 110 -7.41 -2.38 4.92
N GLY A 111 -6.14 -2.36 4.52
CA GLY A 111 -5.15 -1.41 5.04
C GLY A 111 -5.50 0.05 4.72
N ARG A 112 -6.01 0.31 3.52
CA ARG A 112 -6.47 1.65 3.11
C ARG A 112 -7.71 2.08 3.89
N PHE A 113 -8.65 1.16 4.09
CA PHE A 113 -9.83 1.41 4.91
C PHE A 113 -9.45 1.70 6.36
N LEU A 114 -8.58 0.87 6.96
CA LEU A 114 -8.12 1.06 8.33
C LEU A 114 -7.40 2.41 8.49
N GLY A 115 -6.55 2.79 7.53
CA GLY A 115 -5.92 4.11 7.50
C GLY A 115 -6.93 5.26 7.41
N ALA A 116 -7.96 5.12 6.57
CA ALA A 116 -9.02 6.14 6.47
C ALA A 116 -9.84 6.28 7.76
N VAL A 117 -10.18 5.15 8.40
CA VAL A 117 -10.90 5.14 9.68
C VAL A 117 -10.06 5.77 10.79
N LEU A 118 -8.77 5.42 10.88
CA LEU A 118 -7.86 6.01 11.87
C LEU A 118 -7.74 7.53 11.70
N LEU A 119 -7.49 8.00 10.47
CA LEU A 119 -7.48 9.43 10.16
C LEU A 119 -8.82 10.11 10.47
N GLY A 120 -9.92 9.41 10.17
CA GLY A 120 -11.26 9.81 10.53
C GLY A 120 -11.41 10.04 12.03
N THR A 121 -10.88 9.14 12.86
CA THR A 121 -11.01 9.21 14.33
C THR A 121 -10.33 10.45 14.88
N PHE A 122 -9.12 10.76 14.40
CA PHE A 122 -8.44 11.99 14.78
C PHE A 122 -9.22 13.24 14.33
N GLY A 123 -9.76 13.24 13.12
CA GLY A 123 -10.58 14.34 12.60
C GLY A 123 -11.88 14.56 13.40
N GLY A 124 -12.54 13.46 13.76
CA GLY A 124 -13.74 13.48 14.62
C GLY A 124 -13.45 14.08 15.99
N ILE A 125 -12.44 13.57 16.70
CA ILE A 125 -12.06 14.07 18.03
C ILE A 125 -11.72 15.57 17.96
N ALA A 126 -10.92 16.00 16.97
CA ALA A 126 -10.56 17.40 16.81
C ALA A 126 -11.79 18.31 16.59
N LEU A 127 -12.73 17.88 15.74
CA LEU A 127 -13.98 18.62 15.49
C LEU A 127 -14.88 18.65 16.74
N GLY A 128 -14.95 17.54 17.47
CA GLY A 128 -15.70 17.46 18.72
C GLY A 128 -15.18 18.43 19.78
N ILE A 129 -13.86 18.47 19.99
CA ILE A 129 -13.21 19.42 20.93
C ILE A 129 -13.51 20.86 20.52
N LEU A 130 -13.40 21.17 19.22
CA LEU A 130 -13.70 22.50 18.69
C LEU A 130 -15.17 22.89 18.96
N ALA A 131 -16.11 21.98 18.70
CA ALA A 131 -17.54 22.24 18.92
C ALA A 131 -17.86 22.44 20.41
N MET A 132 -17.23 21.64 21.28
CA MET A 132 -17.35 21.79 22.74
C MET A 132 -16.87 23.17 23.19
N ALA A 133 -15.70 23.62 22.72
CA ALA A 133 -15.13 24.93 23.04
C ALA A 133 -16.04 26.07 22.55
N VAL A 134 -16.56 25.96 21.33
CA VAL A 134 -17.50 26.94 20.75
C VAL A 134 -18.81 26.99 21.56
N SER A 135 -19.35 25.85 21.98
CA SER A 135 -20.56 25.83 22.82
C SER A 135 -20.34 26.52 24.15
N ILE A 136 -19.24 26.25 24.85
CA ILE A 136 -18.90 26.94 26.12
C ILE A 136 -18.82 28.46 25.89
N LEU A 137 -18.17 28.89 24.81
CA LEU A 137 -18.07 30.31 24.46
C LEU A 137 -19.45 30.94 24.25
N ILE A 138 -20.33 30.29 23.49
CA ILE A 138 -21.70 30.77 23.23
C ILE A 138 -22.49 30.88 24.54
N PHE A 139 -22.41 29.87 25.42
CA PHE A 139 -23.09 29.90 26.71
C PHE A 139 -22.58 31.05 27.60
N ASN A 140 -21.27 31.30 27.60
CA ASN A 140 -20.69 32.43 28.35
C ASN A 140 -21.16 33.78 27.81
N ILE A 141 -21.24 33.94 26.48
CA ILE A 141 -21.75 35.18 25.85
C ILE A 141 -23.23 35.38 26.19
N LEU A 142 -24.05 34.33 26.06
CA LEU A 142 -25.48 34.41 26.39
C LEU A 142 -25.70 34.75 27.87
N GLY A 143 -24.95 34.10 28.77
CA GLY A 143 -25.01 34.37 30.21
C GLY A 143 -24.64 35.81 30.56
N LEU A 144 -23.69 36.41 29.83
CA LEU A 144 -23.33 37.83 30.00
C LEU A 144 -24.49 38.76 29.61
N VAL A 145 -25.22 38.41 28.55
CA VAL A 145 -26.32 39.25 28.03
C VAL A 145 -27.58 39.13 28.89
N THR A 146 -27.94 37.93 29.36
CA THR A 146 -29.23 37.72 30.03
C THR A 146 -29.25 38.08 31.51
N SER A 147 -28.11 38.32 32.17
CA SER A 147 -27.97 38.68 33.62
C SER A 147 -28.67 37.75 34.62
N GLN A 148 -29.37 36.73 34.14
CA GLN A 148 -30.07 35.71 34.87
C GLN A 148 -29.74 34.40 34.17
N VAL A 149 -29.09 33.51 34.90
CA VAL A 149 -29.35 32.06 35.02
C VAL A 149 -28.04 31.43 35.46
N LYS A 150 -28.01 30.87 36.68
CA LYS A 150 -26.94 29.96 37.12
C LYS A 150 -27.13 28.62 36.40
N ILE A 151 -26.57 28.50 35.19
CA ILE A 151 -26.60 27.27 34.38
C ILE A 151 -25.40 26.39 34.75
N GLU A 152 -25.26 25.99 36.02
CA GLU A 152 -24.08 25.21 36.43
C GLU A 152 -24.18 23.73 36.04
N TYR A 153 -25.38 23.14 36.14
CA TYR A 153 -25.57 21.69 35.88
C TYR A 153 -26.03 21.37 34.45
N ALA A 154 -26.77 22.26 33.80
CA ALA A 154 -27.20 22.03 32.41
C ALA A 154 -26.07 22.28 31.39
N GLY A 155 -25.07 23.11 31.73
CA GLY A 155 -23.94 23.41 30.84
C GLY A 155 -23.09 22.18 30.53
N MET A 156 -22.77 21.38 31.55
CA MET A 156 -21.91 20.20 31.42
C MET A 156 -22.52 19.11 30.53
N GLY A 157 -23.84 18.90 30.65
CA GLY A 157 -24.57 17.93 29.84
C GLY A 157 -24.61 18.34 28.36
N VAL A 158 -24.90 19.61 28.07
CA VAL A 158 -24.98 20.09 26.68
C VAL A 158 -23.61 20.08 26.01
N THR A 159 -22.54 20.43 26.71
CA THR A 159 -21.18 20.40 26.14
C THR A 159 -20.75 18.98 25.77
N ALA A 160 -21.08 17.98 26.62
CA ALA A 160 -20.77 16.58 26.36
C ALA A 160 -21.58 16.04 25.16
N VAL A 161 -22.87 16.35 25.08
CA VAL A 161 -23.72 15.94 23.94
C VAL A 161 -23.22 16.58 22.65
N THR A 162 -22.86 17.87 22.68
CA THR A 162 -22.27 18.57 21.52
C THR A 162 -20.98 17.88 21.09
N PHE A 163 -20.07 17.60 22.03
CA PHE A 163 -18.81 16.91 21.75
C PHE A 163 -19.05 15.58 21.04
N ILE A 164 -19.96 14.74 21.55
CA ILE A 164 -20.22 13.40 20.99
C ILE A 164 -20.79 13.52 19.56
N ILE A 165 -21.83 14.35 19.36
CA ILE A 165 -22.48 14.51 18.07
C ILE A 165 -21.48 15.00 17.01
N PHE A 166 -20.73 16.06 17.32
CA PHE A 166 -19.75 16.61 16.38
C PHE A 166 -18.54 15.69 16.18
N SER A 167 -18.18 14.88 17.18
CA SER A 167 -17.14 13.85 17.00
C SER A 167 -17.55 12.78 16.00
N VAL A 168 -18.79 12.28 16.12
CA VAL A 168 -19.31 11.24 15.20
C VAL A 168 -19.49 11.80 13.79
N LEU A 169 -20.05 13.01 13.66
CA LEU A 169 -20.21 13.67 12.37
C LEU A 169 -18.86 13.99 11.72
N GLY A 170 -17.91 14.52 12.50
CA GLY A 170 -16.56 14.81 12.05
C GLY A 170 -15.80 13.55 11.63
N TRP A 171 -15.98 12.46 12.38
CA TRP A 171 -15.42 11.16 12.04
C TRP A 171 -15.95 10.64 10.72
N ALA A 172 -17.28 10.64 10.54
CA ALA A 172 -17.91 10.17 9.31
C ALA A 172 -17.49 11.01 8.10
N ALA A 173 -17.55 12.33 8.22
CA ALA A 173 -17.14 13.25 7.15
C ALA A 173 -15.65 13.08 6.80
N SER A 174 -14.77 13.02 7.80
CA SER A 174 -13.33 12.86 7.59
C SER A 174 -12.99 11.50 6.98
N THR A 175 -13.63 10.42 7.42
CA THR A 175 -13.45 9.08 6.85
C THR A 175 -13.88 9.05 5.39
N ILE A 176 -15.04 9.65 5.05
CA ILE A 176 -15.53 9.73 3.67
C ILE A 176 -14.56 10.57 2.80
N LEU A 177 -14.10 11.71 3.30
CA LEU A 177 -13.14 12.56 2.57
C LEU A 177 -11.79 11.85 2.36
N ALA A 178 -11.25 11.21 3.39
CA ALA A 178 -10.03 10.43 3.32
C ALA A 178 -10.19 9.27 2.32
N TRP A 179 -11.32 8.57 2.35
CA TRP A 179 -11.64 7.50 1.41
C TRP A 179 -11.69 7.99 -0.05
N ARG A 180 -12.41 9.09 -0.31
CA ARG A 180 -12.50 9.69 -1.64
C ARG A 180 -11.13 10.13 -2.13
N ARG A 181 -10.32 10.72 -1.25
CA ARG A 181 -8.95 11.14 -1.57
C ARG A 181 -8.08 9.92 -1.87
N LEU A 182 -8.10 8.88 -1.05
CA LEU A 182 -7.33 7.66 -1.32
C LEU A 182 -7.70 7.04 -2.68
N ARG A 183 -8.99 7.02 -3.04
CA ARG A 183 -9.45 6.47 -4.32
C ARG A 183 -8.94 7.26 -5.54
N SER A 184 -8.87 8.59 -5.45
CA SER A 184 -8.39 9.41 -6.58
C SER A 184 -6.90 9.22 -6.84
N TRP A 185 -6.09 8.98 -5.80
CA TRP A 185 -4.65 8.76 -5.96
C TRP A 185 -4.34 7.50 -6.78
N THR A 186 -5.16 6.46 -6.64
CA THR A 186 -5.03 5.25 -7.47
C THR A 186 -5.30 5.51 -8.94
N GLN A 187 -6.30 6.34 -9.26
CA GLN A 187 -6.61 6.67 -10.65
C GLN A 187 -5.48 7.49 -11.30
N ILE A 188 -4.87 8.40 -10.54
CA ILE A 188 -3.74 9.20 -11.00
C ILE A 188 -2.52 8.31 -11.26
N SER A 189 -2.24 7.34 -10.39
CA SER A 189 -1.11 6.41 -10.60
C SER A 189 -1.32 5.52 -11.83
N GLU A 190 -2.54 5.07 -12.10
CA GLU A 190 -2.85 4.30 -13.31
C GLU A 190 -2.70 5.15 -14.58
N GLN A 191 -3.21 6.38 -14.58
CA GLN A 191 -3.04 7.30 -15.71
C GLN A 191 -1.56 7.64 -15.96
N ALA A 192 -0.79 7.90 -14.90
CA ALA A 192 0.64 8.16 -15.00
C ALA A 192 1.41 6.95 -15.57
N ALA A 193 1.04 5.73 -15.18
CA ALA A 193 1.62 4.50 -15.72
C ALA A 193 1.31 4.32 -17.21
N HIS A 194 0.08 4.62 -17.65
CA HIS A 194 -0.29 4.59 -19.07
C HIS A 194 0.46 5.62 -19.91
N ILE A 195 0.62 6.85 -19.41
CA ILE A 195 1.40 7.90 -20.10
C ILE A 195 2.86 7.48 -20.23
N ARG A 196 3.45 6.92 -19.15
CA ARG A 196 4.83 6.43 -19.19
C ARG A 196 5.00 5.32 -20.24
N ARG A 197 4.09 4.33 -20.32
CA ARG A 197 4.18 3.28 -21.34
C ARG A 197 4.15 3.82 -22.78
N ARG A 198 3.32 4.83 -23.07
CA ARG A 198 3.29 5.46 -24.41
C ARG A 198 4.57 6.21 -24.77
N PHE A 199 5.29 6.73 -23.78
CA PHE A 199 6.50 7.51 -24.03
C PHE A 199 7.72 6.62 -24.34
N TRP A 200 7.78 5.42 -23.77
CA TRP A 200 8.87 4.47 -23.99
C TRP A 200 8.66 3.54 -25.19
N SER A 201 7.47 3.57 -25.81
CA SER A 201 7.16 2.79 -27.03
C SER A 201 7.47 3.55 -28.34
N LYS A 202 8.12 4.71 -28.27
CA LYS A 202 8.60 5.49 -29.42
C LYS A 202 10.11 5.59 -29.35
#